data_AF-A0ABD1TJW9-F1
#
_entry.id   AF-A0ABD1TJW9-F1
#
_cell.length_a   1.000
_cell.length_b   1.000
_cell.length_c   1.000
_cell.angle_alpha   90.00
_cell.angle_beta   90.00
_cell.angle_gamma   90.00
#
_symmetry.space_group_name_H-M   'P 1'
#
loop_
_entity.id
_entity.type
_entity.pdbx_description
1 polymer ?
#
loop_
_entity_poly.entity_id
_entity_poly.type
_entity_poly.pdbx_seq_one_letter_code
_entity_poly.pdbx_strand_id
1 'polypeptide(L)'
;MSPPNAAIIISTAVHLLPKPSYSPPLSQTHHCSSPEPNHPISRRNFAILLSSIVTLPLPYLLQPPPPAYATSFSISGPKEWLREQKKKSSKFLLAPVDASRNILQSAFLLLMKSESEFGGNNWEDVQKLLISAARDCVPQDRNSFVEFQSNTGVEVCTFRLIVKNAASLLDDKDPIKLEAEAKLSDLIRSFAVLNGMVRETKMPVSSSSRQRVADALEDTISSLNDFEQRIKNCLEV
;
A
#
# COMPACT_ATOMS: atom_id res chain seq x y z
N MET A 1 -54.13 13.16 56.77
CA MET A 1 -54.16 11.80 57.33
C MET A 1 -53.47 10.88 56.32
N SER A 2 -52.27 10.41 56.64
CA SER A 2 -51.70 9.18 56.06
C SER A 2 -51.92 8.04 57.07
N PRO A 3 -52.03 6.80 56.60
CA PRO A 3 -50.91 5.87 56.79
C PRO A 3 -50.60 5.02 55.52
N PRO A 4 -49.55 4.18 55.56
CA PRO A 4 -48.72 3.84 54.40
C PRO A 4 -48.65 2.33 54.04
N ASN A 5 -47.74 2.01 53.12
CA ASN A 5 -47.01 0.75 52.91
C ASN A 5 -47.68 -0.40 52.12
N ALA A 6 -47.09 -0.73 50.97
CA ALA A 6 -46.31 -1.97 50.83
C ALA A 6 -45.42 -1.90 49.58
N ALA A 7 -44.10 -1.88 49.81
CA ALA A 7 -43.10 -2.10 48.78
C ALA A 7 -43.11 -3.57 48.37
N ILE A 8 -43.15 -3.85 47.07
CA ILE A 8 -42.80 -5.18 46.54
C ILE A 8 -41.45 -5.02 45.84
N ILE A 9 -40.43 -5.51 46.53
CA ILE A 9 -39.08 -5.72 46.01
C ILE A 9 -39.16 -6.95 45.12
N ILE A 10 -39.05 -6.78 43.80
CA ILE A 10 -38.78 -7.89 42.90
C ILE A 10 -37.26 -8.00 42.77
N SER A 11 -36.68 -8.89 43.58
CA SER A 11 -35.35 -9.45 43.36
C SER A 11 -35.41 -10.36 42.14
N THR A 12 -34.84 -9.94 41.01
CA THR A 12 -34.45 -10.87 39.95
C THR A 12 -32.96 -11.17 40.09
N ALA A 13 -32.71 -12.41 40.50
CA ALA A 13 -31.40 -13.01 40.58
C ALA A 13 -30.73 -13.05 39.21
N VAL A 14 -29.41 -12.84 39.26
CA VAL A 14 -28.44 -12.98 38.20
C VAL A 14 -28.50 -14.40 37.62
N HIS A 15 -28.92 -14.54 36.37
CA HIS A 15 -28.59 -15.73 35.57
C HIS A 15 -27.41 -15.39 34.65
N LEU A 16 -26.22 -15.70 35.15
CA LEU A 16 -25.00 -15.81 34.36
C LEU A 16 -25.20 -16.89 33.29
N LEU A 17 -25.23 -16.47 32.03
CA LEU A 17 -25.26 -17.36 30.88
C LEU A 17 -23.87 -18.04 30.74
N PRO A 18 -23.78 -19.37 30.58
CA PRO A 18 -22.51 -20.05 30.39
C PRO A 18 -21.83 -19.61 29.09
N LYS A 19 -20.56 -19.24 29.21
CA LYS A 19 -19.64 -18.94 28.12
C LYS A 19 -19.53 -20.15 27.17
N PRO A 20 -19.69 -19.99 25.84
CA PRO A 20 -19.40 -21.07 24.91
C PRO A 20 -17.90 -21.37 24.90
N SER A 21 -17.57 -22.61 25.25
CA SER A 21 -16.22 -23.18 25.13
C SER A 21 -15.92 -23.42 23.66
N TYR A 22 -15.26 -22.47 23.01
CA TYR A 22 -14.63 -22.70 21.71
C TYR A 22 -13.30 -23.42 21.93
N SER A 23 -13.29 -24.72 21.67
CA SER A 23 -12.05 -25.49 21.49
C SER A 23 -11.35 -25.01 20.20
N PRO A 24 -10.04 -24.76 20.22
CA PRO A 24 -9.30 -24.43 19.01
C PRO A 24 -9.21 -25.67 18.10
N PRO A 25 -9.44 -25.54 16.78
CA PRO A 25 -9.16 -26.64 15.87
C PRO A 25 -7.66 -26.92 15.80
N LEU A 26 -7.31 -28.21 15.87
CA LEU A 26 -5.97 -28.76 15.72
C LEU A 26 -5.23 -28.14 14.53
N SER A 27 -4.03 -27.63 14.79
CA SER A 27 -3.03 -27.31 13.77
C SER A 27 -2.72 -28.54 12.93
N GLN A 28 -3.21 -28.60 11.69
CA GLN A 28 -2.69 -29.51 10.69
C GLN A 28 -1.38 -28.92 10.15
N THR A 29 -0.27 -29.46 10.64
CA THR A 29 1.05 -29.34 10.02
C THR A 29 0.99 -29.95 8.62
N HIS A 30 0.83 -29.12 7.59
CA HIS A 30 1.22 -29.50 6.24
C HIS A 30 2.74 -29.58 6.20
N HIS A 31 3.26 -30.79 6.36
CA HIS A 31 4.61 -31.14 5.97
C HIS A 31 4.79 -30.82 4.49
N CYS A 32 5.50 -29.73 4.20
CA CYS A 32 6.06 -29.51 2.88
C CYS A 32 7.26 -30.47 2.75
N SER A 33 7.04 -31.60 2.10
CA SER A 33 8.08 -32.55 1.75
C SER A 33 9.13 -31.85 0.88
N SER A 34 10.33 -31.70 1.41
CA SER A 34 11.52 -31.32 0.64
C SER A 34 11.96 -32.53 -0.20
N PRO A 35 12.09 -32.43 -1.54
CA PRO A 35 12.88 -33.39 -2.28
C PRO A 35 14.35 -33.03 -2.10
N GLU A 36 15.02 -33.80 -1.25
CA GLU A 36 16.46 -34.03 -1.30
C GLU A 36 16.88 -34.50 -2.70
N PRO A 37 17.85 -33.86 -3.36
CA PRO A 37 18.68 -34.51 -4.35
C PRO A 37 20.01 -34.89 -3.70
N ASN A 38 20.04 -36.12 -3.15
CA ASN A 38 21.28 -36.85 -2.93
C ASN A 38 21.95 -37.10 -4.29
N HIS A 39 22.87 -36.22 -4.69
CA HIS A 39 23.84 -36.53 -5.72
C HIS A 39 25.25 -36.38 -5.15
N PRO A 40 26.00 -37.48 -4.96
CA PRO A 40 27.40 -37.39 -4.62
C PRO A 40 28.13 -36.71 -5.76
N ILE A 41 28.66 -35.53 -5.49
CA ILE A 41 29.58 -34.79 -6.36
C ILE A 41 30.81 -35.66 -6.55
N SER A 42 30.87 -36.37 -7.68
CA SER A 42 32.05 -37.08 -8.15
C SER A 42 33.10 -36.04 -8.55
N ARG A 43 33.95 -35.64 -7.60
CA ARG A 43 35.18 -34.89 -7.86
C ARG A 43 36.13 -35.76 -8.68
N ARG A 44 36.06 -35.67 -10.01
CA ARG A 44 37.15 -36.12 -10.87
C ARG A 44 38.30 -35.12 -10.76
N ASN A 45 39.29 -35.47 -9.93
CA ASN A 45 40.65 -34.94 -10.03
C ASN A 45 41.20 -35.27 -11.42
N PHE A 46 41.30 -34.26 -12.29
CA PHE A 46 42.20 -34.31 -13.44
C PHE A 46 43.41 -33.46 -13.11
N ALA A 47 44.39 -34.08 -12.44
CA ALA A 47 45.75 -33.61 -12.48
C ALA A 47 46.34 -34.02 -13.84
N ILE A 48 46.54 -33.06 -14.73
CA ILE A 48 47.48 -33.20 -15.85
C ILE A 48 48.45 -32.02 -15.76
N LEU A 49 49.59 -32.31 -15.14
CA LEU A 49 50.83 -31.59 -15.34
C LEU A 49 51.32 -31.88 -16.76
N LEU A 50 51.37 -30.86 -17.62
CA LEU A 50 52.25 -30.86 -18.78
C LEU A 50 52.94 -29.50 -18.89
N SER A 51 54.12 -29.46 -18.27
CA SER A 51 55.19 -28.51 -18.54
C SER A 51 55.76 -28.75 -19.94
N SER A 52 55.67 -27.75 -20.80
CA SER A 52 56.52 -27.61 -21.99
C SER A 52 56.85 -26.14 -22.19
N ILE A 53 58.08 -25.78 -21.81
CA ILE A 53 58.71 -24.50 -22.11
C ILE A 53 59.11 -24.56 -23.59
N VAL A 54 58.45 -23.78 -24.43
CA VAL A 54 58.90 -23.52 -25.80
C VAL A 54 59.36 -22.07 -25.85
N THR A 55 60.68 -21.86 -25.73
CA THR A 55 61.33 -20.57 -26.04
C THR A 55 61.41 -20.41 -27.55
N LEU A 56 60.54 -19.57 -28.13
CA LEU A 56 60.73 -19.00 -29.47
C LEU A 56 61.27 -17.57 -29.36
N PRO A 57 62.21 -17.15 -30.23
CA PRO A 57 62.76 -15.81 -30.23
C PRO A 57 61.80 -14.80 -30.87
N LEU A 58 61.75 -13.62 -30.27
CA LEU A 58 60.94 -12.48 -30.67
C LEU A 58 61.66 -11.63 -31.74
N PRO A 59 60.96 -11.15 -32.78
CA PRO A 59 60.56 -9.75 -32.76
C PRO A 59 59.20 -9.52 -33.47
N TYR A 60 58.08 -9.62 -32.73
CA TYR A 60 56.76 -9.16 -33.21
C TYR A 60 55.88 -8.53 -32.11
N LEU A 61 56.46 -8.07 -30.98
CA LEU A 61 55.69 -7.42 -29.88
C LEU A 61 55.44 -5.91 -30.05
N LEU A 62 55.17 -5.41 -31.25
CA LEU A 62 54.80 -3.99 -31.43
C LEU A 62 53.52 -3.76 -32.23
N GLN A 63 52.66 -4.77 -32.38
CA GLN A 63 51.28 -4.53 -32.81
C GLN A 63 50.37 -4.38 -31.57
N PRO A 64 49.71 -3.22 -31.37
CA PRO A 64 48.67 -3.11 -30.37
C PRO A 64 47.57 -4.13 -30.70
N PRO A 65 47.09 -4.92 -29.72
CA PRO A 65 45.99 -5.82 -29.97
C PRO A 65 44.77 -5.01 -30.44
N PRO A 66 43.98 -5.52 -31.40
CA PRO A 66 42.74 -4.85 -31.79
C PRO A 66 41.89 -4.65 -30.53
N PRO A 67 41.23 -3.49 -30.37
CA PRO A 67 40.40 -3.24 -29.20
C PRO A 67 39.37 -4.35 -29.08
N ALA A 68 39.40 -5.04 -27.94
CA ALA A 68 38.39 -6.03 -27.61
C ALA A 68 37.07 -5.28 -27.42
N TYR A 69 36.23 -5.27 -28.47
CA TYR A 69 34.83 -4.91 -28.32
C TYR A 69 34.16 -6.02 -27.53
N ALA A 70 34.18 -5.88 -26.20
CA ALA A 70 33.26 -6.61 -25.34
C ALA A 70 31.87 -6.04 -25.61
N THR A 71 31.16 -6.60 -26.60
CA THR A 71 29.72 -6.49 -26.64
C THR A 71 29.22 -7.22 -25.40
N SER A 72 29.09 -6.49 -24.29
CA SER A 72 28.45 -7.02 -23.10
C SER A 72 27.03 -7.36 -23.51
N PHE A 73 26.76 -8.65 -23.71
CA PHE A 73 25.43 -9.18 -23.43
C PHE A 73 25.23 -8.96 -21.92
N SER A 74 24.80 -7.76 -21.59
CA SER A 74 24.65 -7.24 -20.25
C SER A 74 23.52 -8.03 -19.60
N ILE A 75 23.87 -9.10 -18.89
CA ILE A 75 22.97 -9.64 -17.87
C ILE A 75 22.81 -8.51 -16.88
N SER A 76 21.64 -7.85 -16.98
CA SER A 76 21.22 -6.79 -16.09
C SER A 76 21.48 -7.22 -14.65
N GLY A 77 22.27 -6.45 -13.90
CA GLY A 77 22.61 -6.79 -12.52
C GLY A 77 21.33 -6.92 -11.66
N PRO A 78 21.37 -7.60 -10.50
CA PRO A 78 20.16 -7.88 -9.71
C PRO A 78 19.29 -6.64 -9.42
N LYS A 79 19.92 -5.47 -9.16
CA LYS A 79 19.23 -4.20 -8.94
C LYS A 79 18.47 -3.71 -10.18
N GLU A 80 19.10 -3.81 -11.35
CA GLU A 80 18.52 -3.37 -12.62
C GLU A 80 17.46 -4.35 -13.11
N TRP A 81 17.65 -5.65 -12.90
CA TRP A 81 16.59 -6.64 -13.11
C TRP A 81 15.36 -6.36 -12.24
N LEU A 82 15.54 -6.03 -10.95
CA LEU A 82 14.44 -5.66 -10.06
C LEU A 82 13.73 -4.36 -10.48
N ARG A 83 14.49 -3.37 -10.97
CA ARG A 83 13.93 -2.12 -11.51
C ARG A 83 12.99 -2.41 -12.68
N GLU A 84 13.42 -3.23 -13.63
CA GLU A 84 12.61 -3.64 -14.77
C GLU A 84 11.37 -4.44 -14.36
N GLN A 85 11.44 -5.26 -13.31
CA GLN A 85 10.26 -5.95 -12.78
C GLN A 85 9.26 -4.98 -12.14
N LYS A 86 9.72 -3.98 -11.39
CA LYS A 86 8.86 -2.93 -10.80
C LYS A 86 8.16 -2.10 -11.88
N LYS A 87 8.87 -1.72 -12.94
CA LYS A 87 8.29 -1.06 -14.13
C LYS A 87 7.15 -1.88 -14.74
N LYS A 88 7.40 -3.17 -15.00
CA LYS A 88 6.41 -4.08 -15.63
C LYS A 88 5.19 -4.34 -14.75
N SER A 89 5.36 -4.30 -13.43
CA SER A 89 4.29 -4.53 -12.45
C SER A 89 3.62 -3.26 -11.96
N SER A 90 4.05 -2.08 -12.42
CA SER A 90 3.57 -0.76 -11.98
C SER A 90 2.05 -0.63 -11.97
N LYS A 91 1.34 -1.15 -12.98
CA LYS A 91 -0.13 -1.14 -13.04
C LYS A 91 -0.81 -1.82 -11.85
N PHE A 92 -0.21 -2.89 -11.31
CA PHE A 92 -0.77 -3.61 -10.16
C PHE A 92 -0.46 -2.89 -8.85
N LEU A 93 0.69 -2.23 -8.79
CA LEU A 93 1.10 -1.41 -7.67
C LEU A 93 0.25 -0.13 -7.56
N LEU A 94 -0.19 0.44 -8.69
CA LEU A 94 -1.05 1.62 -8.75
C LEU A 94 -2.56 1.33 -8.66
N ALA A 95 -2.99 0.06 -8.77
CA ALA A 95 -4.42 -0.28 -8.77
C ALA A 95 -5.22 0.25 -7.56
N PRO A 96 -4.70 0.30 -6.32
CA PRO A 96 -5.40 0.93 -5.20
C PRO A 96 -5.59 2.44 -5.38
N VAL A 97 -4.64 3.12 -6.03
CA VAL A 97 -4.72 4.56 -6.34
C VAL A 97 -5.85 4.80 -7.35
N ASP A 98 -5.88 4.01 -8.41
CA ASP A 98 -6.94 4.07 -9.43
C ASP A 98 -8.32 3.80 -8.83
N ALA A 99 -8.43 2.79 -7.96
CA ALA A 99 -9.67 2.45 -7.29
C ALA A 99 -10.18 3.62 -6.42
N SER A 100 -9.30 4.21 -5.60
CA SER A 100 -9.65 5.37 -4.77
C SER A 100 -10.07 6.57 -5.63
N ARG A 101 -9.34 6.86 -6.71
CA ARG A 101 -9.67 7.93 -7.67
C ARG A 101 -11.07 7.77 -8.25
N ASN A 102 -11.41 6.58 -8.73
CA ASN A 102 -12.71 6.31 -9.35
C ASN A 102 -13.87 6.48 -8.36
N ILE A 103 -13.65 6.09 -7.09
CA ILE A 103 -14.64 6.28 -6.02
C ILE A 103 -14.82 7.78 -5.70
N LEU A 104 -13.73 8.54 -5.58
CA LEU A 104 -13.78 9.98 -5.35
C LEU A 104 -14.49 10.72 -6.49
N GLN A 105 -14.21 10.35 -7.74
CA GLN A 105 -14.91 10.91 -8.90
C GLN A 105 -16.41 10.58 -8.89
N SER A 106 -16.78 9.36 -8.50
CA SER A 106 -18.19 8.97 -8.34
C SER A 106 -18.89 9.81 -7.26
N ALA A 107 -18.22 10.07 -6.14
CA ALA A 107 -18.73 10.94 -5.09
C ALA A 107 -18.89 12.40 -5.58
N PHE A 108 -17.94 12.89 -6.38
CA PHE A 108 -17.98 14.24 -6.94
C PHE A 108 -19.17 14.41 -7.88
N LEU A 109 -19.37 13.46 -8.80
CA LEU A 109 -20.53 13.47 -9.71
C LEU A 109 -21.85 13.43 -8.95
N LEU A 110 -21.92 12.70 -7.84
CA LEU A 110 -23.11 12.64 -7.00
C LEU A 110 -23.38 13.97 -6.27
N LEU A 111 -22.34 14.65 -5.81
CA LEU A 111 -22.43 15.98 -5.20
C LEU A 111 -22.85 17.06 -6.19
N MET A 112 -22.42 16.96 -7.45
CA MET A 112 -22.71 17.95 -8.49
C MET A 112 -24.08 17.81 -9.16
N LYS A 113 -24.91 16.85 -8.73
CA LYS A 113 -26.31 16.76 -9.19
C LYS A 113 -27.07 18.05 -8.88
N SER A 114 -28.07 18.36 -9.71
CA SER A 114 -28.93 19.53 -9.47
C SER A 114 -29.66 19.43 -8.12
N GLU A 115 -30.04 20.55 -7.51
CA GLU A 115 -30.76 20.55 -6.20
C GLU A 115 -32.03 19.69 -6.21
N SER A 116 -32.72 19.61 -7.35
CA SER A 116 -33.91 18.77 -7.54
C SER A 116 -33.60 17.27 -7.56
N GLU A 117 -32.40 16.89 -7.99
CA GLU A 117 -31.93 15.50 -8.04
C GLU A 117 -31.14 15.12 -6.80
N PHE A 118 -30.61 16.12 -6.09
CA PHE A 118 -29.83 16.00 -4.87
C PHE A 118 -30.78 15.99 -3.65
N GLY A 119 -31.38 14.83 -3.39
CA GLY A 119 -32.22 14.58 -2.22
C GLY A 119 -32.12 13.14 -1.72
N GLY A 120 -32.98 12.76 -0.77
CA GLY A 120 -33.03 11.39 -0.26
C GLY A 120 -31.74 10.93 0.43
N ASN A 121 -31.27 9.74 0.07
CA ASN A 121 -30.07 9.09 0.61
C ASN A 121 -28.76 9.46 -0.13
N ASN A 122 -28.79 10.38 -1.10
CA ASN A 122 -27.59 10.76 -1.87
C ASN A 122 -26.42 11.20 -0.96
N TRP A 123 -26.69 11.96 0.09
CA TRP A 123 -25.63 12.38 1.03
C TRP A 123 -25.04 11.19 1.80
N GLU A 124 -25.86 10.25 2.22
CA GLU A 124 -25.40 9.01 2.86
C GLU A 124 -24.55 8.17 1.88
N ASP A 125 -24.92 8.14 0.61
CA ASP A 125 -24.16 7.46 -0.44
C ASP A 125 -22.82 8.17 -0.71
N VAL A 126 -22.78 9.51 -0.71
CA VAL A 126 -21.53 10.28 -0.72
C VAL A 126 -20.66 9.90 0.46
N GLN A 127 -21.21 9.86 1.68
CA GLN A 127 -20.46 9.47 2.88
C GLN A 127 -19.86 8.07 2.74
N LYS A 128 -20.65 7.09 2.27
CA LYS A 128 -20.19 5.71 2.02
C LYS A 128 -19.07 5.66 0.99
N LEU A 129 -19.19 6.40 -0.11
CA LEU A 129 -18.15 6.47 -1.15
C LEU A 129 -16.86 7.06 -0.56
N LEU A 130 -16.93 8.16 0.18
CA LEU A 130 -15.75 8.80 0.75
C LEU A 130 -15.05 7.92 1.81
N ILE A 131 -15.82 7.23 2.65
CA ILE A 131 -15.29 6.22 3.58
C ILE A 131 -14.59 5.09 2.81
N SER A 132 -15.21 4.61 1.72
CA SER A 132 -14.63 3.55 0.88
C SER A 132 -13.33 3.99 0.20
N ALA A 133 -13.30 5.21 -0.36
CA ALA A 133 -12.11 5.77 -1.01
C ALA A 133 -10.93 5.95 -0.03
N ALA A 134 -11.22 6.28 1.23
CA ALA A 134 -10.22 6.51 2.28
C ALA A 134 -9.72 5.23 2.95
N ARG A 135 -10.32 4.06 2.68
CA ARG A 135 -9.99 2.77 3.30
C ARG A 135 -8.50 2.43 3.23
N ASP A 136 -7.85 2.83 2.14
CA ASP A 136 -6.47 2.45 1.87
C ASP A 136 -5.44 3.31 2.63
N CYS A 137 -5.80 4.46 3.23
CA CYS A 137 -4.82 5.30 3.93
C CYS A 137 -5.32 6.18 5.09
N VAL A 138 -6.56 6.03 5.55
CA VAL A 138 -7.04 6.74 6.74
C VAL A 138 -7.47 5.77 7.81
N PRO A 139 -6.90 5.84 9.02
CA PRO A 139 -7.44 5.10 10.17
C PRO A 139 -8.90 5.50 10.40
N GLN A 140 -9.81 4.53 10.35
CA GLN A 140 -11.17 4.75 10.86
C GLN A 140 -11.08 4.95 12.37
N ASP A 141 -11.40 6.17 12.81
CA ASP A 141 -11.58 6.62 14.19
C ASP A 141 -10.37 6.52 15.14
N ARG A 142 -10.15 7.60 15.91
CA ARG A 142 -9.08 7.79 16.92
C ARG A 142 -9.21 6.92 18.19
N ASN A 143 -9.97 5.83 18.09
CA ASN A 143 -10.26 4.89 19.17
C ASN A 143 -10.35 3.45 18.67
N SER A 144 -9.97 3.17 17.41
CA SER A 144 -10.08 1.84 16.83
C SER A 144 -8.82 1.02 17.06
N PHE A 145 -9.00 -0.30 17.10
CA PHE A 145 -7.92 -1.30 17.15
C PHE A 145 -6.85 -1.07 16.05
N VAL A 146 -7.24 -0.46 14.93
CA VAL A 146 -6.36 -0.12 13.81
C VAL A 146 -5.33 0.95 14.19
N GLU A 147 -5.67 1.89 15.08
CA GLU A 147 -4.69 2.86 15.62
C GLU A 147 -3.64 2.14 16.50
N PHE A 148 -4.08 1.23 17.37
CA PHE A 148 -3.16 0.41 18.17
C PHE A 148 -2.23 -0.39 17.26
N GLN A 149 -2.74 -0.98 16.17
CA GLN A 149 -1.92 -1.68 15.19
C GLN A 149 -0.91 -0.76 14.49
N SER A 150 -1.31 0.45 14.11
CA SER A 150 -0.41 1.44 13.51
C SER A 150 0.75 1.84 14.44
N ASN A 151 0.52 1.85 15.75
CA ASN A 151 1.54 2.10 16.76
C ASN A 151 2.44 0.88 17.06
N THR A 152 2.02 -0.33 16.66
CA THR A 152 2.80 -1.59 16.82
C THR A 152 3.68 -1.93 15.60
N GLY A 153 3.82 -1.00 14.66
CA GLY A 153 4.64 -1.20 13.45
C GLY A 153 3.93 -1.91 12.29
N VAL A 154 2.61 -2.09 12.38
CA VAL A 154 1.79 -2.55 11.26
C VAL A 154 1.43 -1.35 10.39
N GLU A 155 1.90 -1.35 9.14
CA GLU A 155 1.57 -0.30 8.18
C GLU A 155 0.12 -0.41 7.73
N VAL A 156 -0.74 0.49 8.24
CA VAL A 156 -2.19 0.49 7.97
C VAL A 156 -2.53 1.13 6.61
N CYS A 157 -1.65 1.98 6.09
CA CYS A 157 -1.88 2.75 4.88
C CYS A 157 -1.21 2.05 3.67
N THR A 158 -2.03 1.46 2.80
CA THR A 158 -1.61 0.81 1.55
C THR A 158 -0.78 1.75 0.68
N PHE A 159 -1.11 3.05 0.59
CA PHE A 159 -0.30 3.99 -0.21
C PHE A 159 1.11 4.20 0.37
N ARG A 160 1.30 4.00 1.68
CA ARG A 160 2.64 3.98 2.30
C ARG A 160 3.43 2.74 1.89
N LEU A 161 2.78 1.58 1.79
CA LEU A 161 3.39 0.36 1.26
C LEU A 161 3.78 0.55 -0.22
N ILE A 162 2.95 1.24 -0.99
CA ILE A 162 3.23 1.60 -2.39
C ILE A 162 4.48 2.47 -2.49
N VAL A 163 4.61 3.55 -1.70
CA VAL A 163 5.84 4.38 -1.67
C VAL A 163 7.05 3.54 -1.30
N LYS A 164 6.98 2.78 -0.21
CA LYS A 164 8.09 1.94 0.26
C LYS A 164 8.51 0.94 -0.80
N ASN A 165 7.56 0.35 -1.53
CA ASN A 165 7.89 -0.55 -2.63
C ASN A 165 8.52 0.22 -3.79
N ALA A 166 7.87 1.26 -4.31
CA ALA A 166 8.35 2.00 -5.48
C ALA A 166 9.74 2.59 -5.26
N ALA A 167 10.00 3.18 -4.09
CA ALA A 167 11.26 3.81 -3.75
C ALA A 167 12.32 2.85 -3.18
N SER A 168 12.06 1.54 -3.11
CA SER A 168 12.97 0.58 -2.45
C SER A 168 14.34 0.42 -3.12
N LEU A 169 14.50 0.90 -4.36
CA LEU A 169 15.76 0.86 -5.10
C LEU A 169 16.52 2.20 -5.08
N LEU A 170 15.89 3.24 -4.53
CA LEU A 170 16.44 4.57 -4.34
C LEU A 170 17.10 4.68 -2.96
N ASP A 171 18.10 5.54 -2.84
CA ASP A 171 18.75 5.83 -1.57
C ASP A 171 17.84 6.67 -0.66
N ASP A 172 18.05 6.60 0.66
CA ASP A 172 17.20 7.30 1.63
C ASP A 172 17.20 8.84 1.48
N LYS A 173 18.25 9.39 0.87
CA LYS A 173 18.39 10.82 0.60
C LYS A 173 18.06 11.21 -0.84
N ASP A 174 17.56 10.25 -1.63
CA ASP A 174 17.17 10.52 -3.01
C ASP A 174 16.00 11.50 -3.04
N PRO A 175 16.10 12.62 -3.80
CA PRO A 175 15.05 13.63 -3.84
C PRO A 175 13.71 13.09 -4.37
N ILE A 176 13.73 12.10 -5.27
CA ILE A 176 12.51 11.48 -5.82
C ILE A 176 11.78 10.71 -4.71
N LYS A 177 12.52 9.97 -3.89
CA LYS A 177 11.96 9.25 -2.72
C LYS A 177 11.36 10.22 -1.71
N LEU A 178 12.13 11.26 -1.33
CA LEU A 178 11.69 12.26 -0.35
C LEU A 178 10.44 13.00 -0.82
N GLU A 179 10.35 13.33 -2.11
CA GLU A 179 9.18 13.99 -2.68
C GLU A 179 7.95 13.07 -2.69
N ALA A 180 8.12 11.77 -3.02
CA ALA A 180 7.02 10.80 -2.95
C ALA A 180 6.48 10.64 -1.52
N GLU A 181 7.36 10.61 -0.51
CA GLU A 181 6.96 10.55 0.90
C GLU A 181 6.25 11.84 1.36
N ALA A 182 6.71 13.01 0.90
CA ALA A 182 6.05 14.28 1.16
C ALA A 182 4.64 14.32 0.54
N LYS A 183 4.50 13.92 -0.73
CA LYS A 183 3.19 13.88 -1.41
C LYS A 183 2.23 12.85 -0.83
N LEU A 184 2.74 11.73 -0.30
CA LEU A 184 1.92 10.82 0.50
C LEU A 184 1.37 11.49 1.76
N SER A 185 2.20 12.26 2.46
CA SER A 185 1.80 12.96 3.69
C SER A 185 0.73 14.02 3.40
N ASP A 186 0.88 14.75 2.29
CA ASP A 186 -0.13 15.69 1.80
C ASP A 186 -1.44 14.98 1.46
N LEU A 187 -1.40 13.85 0.76
CA LEU A 187 -2.57 13.07 0.42
C LEU A 187 -3.34 12.58 1.65
N ILE A 188 -2.63 12.01 2.64
CA ILE A 188 -3.23 11.56 3.91
C ILE A 188 -3.92 12.74 4.61
N ARG A 189 -3.27 13.92 4.63
CA ARG A 189 -3.84 15.14 5.21
C ARG A 189 -5.09 15.59 4.47
N SER A 190 -5.10 15.57 3.14
CA SER A 190 -6.27 15.93 2.32
C SER A 190 -7.46 15.01 2.61
N PHE A 191 -7.25 13.70 2.67
CA PHE A 191 -8.30 12.75 3.08
C PHE A 191 -8.80 13.00 4.51
N ALA A 192 -7.92 13.33 5.45
CA ALA A 192 -8.31 13.63 6.82
C ALA A 192 -9.18 14.89 6.91
N VAL A 193 -8.82 15.95 6.16
CA VAL A 193 -9.60 17.19 6.05
C VAL A 193 -10.97 16.91 5.44
N LEU A 194 -11.01 16.21 4.31
CA LEU A 194 -12.25 15.83 3.62
C LEU A 194 -13.18 15.03 4.53
N ASN A 195 -12.67 13.98 5.20
CA ASN A 195 -13.45 13.17 6.13
C ASN A 195 -13.95 13.99 7.34
N GLY A 196 -13.14 14.94 7.84
CA GLY A 196 -13.56 15.86 8.89
C GLY A 196 -14.78 16.69 8.48
N MET A 197 -14.71 17.34 7.31
CA MET A 197 -15.81 18.17 6.81
C MET A 197 -17.10 17.38 6.56
N VAL A 198 -16.98 16.16 6.05
CA VAL A 198 -18.13 15.28 5.79
C VAL A 198 -18.82 14.85 7.08
N ARG A 199 -18.07 14.65 8.17
CA ARG A 199 -18.60 14.31 9.50
C ARG A 199 -19.24 15.51 10.19
N GLU A 200 -18.69 16.70 10.01
CA GLU A 200 -19.18 17.93 10.63
C GLU A 200 -20.43 18.49 9.94
N THR A 201 -20.67 18.12 8.67
CA THR A 201 -21.83 18.56 7.91
C THR A 201 -23.12 17.97 8.47
N LYS A 202 -23.98 18.82 9.02
CA LYS A 202 -25.29 18.44 9.57
C LYS A 202 -26.35 18.38 8.48
N MET A 203 -27.27 17.43 8.60
CA MET A 203 -28.47 17.36 7.74
C MET A 203 -29.52 18.40 8.19
N PRO A 204 -30.25 19.05 7.25
CA PRO A 204 -30.11 18.96 5.79
C PRO A 204 -28.83 19.66 5.28
N VAL A 205 -28.17 19.06 4.27
CA VAL A 205 -26.95 19.63 3.67
C VAL A 205 -27.31 20.91 2.93
N SER A 206 -26.75 22.05 3.36
CA SER A 206 -26.89 23.30 2.63
C SER A 206 -26.10 23.26 1.32
N SER A 207 -26.54 24.00 0.29
CA SER A 207 -25.81 24.14 -0.97
C SER A 207 -24.36 24.62 -0.75
N SER A 208 -24.15 25.53 0.21
CA SER A 208 -22.82 26.00 0.59
C SER A 208 -21.92 24.91 1.21
N SER A 209 -22.49 24.06 2.08
CA SER A 209 -21.77 22.93 2.67
C SER A 209 -21.43 21.90 1.60
N ARG A 210 -22.37 21.64 0.68
CA ARG A 210 -22.15 20.74 -0.45
C ARG A 210 -21.01 21.21 -1.34
N GLN A 211 -20.98 22.50 -1.68
CA GLN A 211 -19.92 23.09 -2.49
C GLN A 211 -18.55 22.97 -1.79
N ARG A 212 -18.46 23.30 -0.51
CA ARG A 212 -17.21 23.18 0.25
C ARG A 212 -16.67 21.74 0.28
N VAL A 213 -17.55 20.76 0.39
CA VAL A 213 -17.17 19.33 0.35
C VAL A 213 -16.72 18.95 -1.06
N ALA A 214 -17.36 19.48 -2.10
CA ALA A 214 -16.95 19.26 -3.49
C ALA A 214 -15.57 19.86 -3.79
N ASP A 215 -15.31 21.09 -3.35
CA ASP A 215 -14.01 21.75 -3.51
C ASP A 215 -12.89 20.92 -2.85
N ALA A 216 -13.12 20.48 -1.61
CA ALA A 216 -12.14 19.65 -0.89
C ALA A 216 -11.97 18.25 -1.49
N LEU A 217 -13.01 17.71 -2.10
CA LEU A 217 -12.96 16.46 -2.83
C LEU A 217 -12.09 16.60 -4.09
N GLU A 218 -12.24 17.71 -4.81
CA GLU A 218 -11.40 18.05 -5.96
C GLU A 218 -9.93 18.24 -5.54
N ASP A 219 -9.66 18.95 -4.44
CA ASP A 219 -8.33 19.07 -3.84
C ASP A 219 -7.72 17.70 -3.51
N THR A 220 -8.54 16.78 -2.98
CA THR A 220 -8.10 15.42 -2.65
C THR A 220 -7.79 14.61 -3.91
N ILE A 221 -8.60 14.72 -4.96
CA ILE A 221 -8.34 14.07 -6.26
C ILE A 221 -7.05 14.62 -6.88
N SER A 222 -6.83 15.93 -6.80
CA SER A 222 -5.61 16.59 -7.25
C SER A 222 -4.38 16.08 -6.50
N SER A 223 -4.46 16.03 -5.16
CA SER A 223 -3.40 15.45 -4.32
C SER A 223 -3.13 13.98 -4.63
N LEU A 224 -4.15 13.20 -5.01
CA LEU A 224 -4.02 11.81 -5.42
C LEU A 224 -3.33 11.67 -6.78
N ASN A 225 -3.61 12.58 -7.73
CA ASN A 225 -2.89 12.66 -9.01
C ASN A 225 -1.40 12.96 -8.80
N ASP A 226 -1.10 13.97 -7.98
CA ASP A 226 0.28 14.35 -7.63
C ASP A 226 1.02 13.17 -7.00
N PHE A 227 0.38 12.48 -6.05
CA PHE A 227 0.93 11.29 -5.41
C PHE A 227 1.25 10.19 -6.43
N GLU A 228 0.28 9.84 -7.29
CA GLU A 228 0.47 8.84 -8.34
C GLU A 228 1.67 9.19 -9.24
N GLN A 229 1.79 10.45 -9.64
CA GLN A 229 2.89 10.90 -10.49
C GLN A 229 4.26 10.73 -9.80
N ARG A 230 4.36 10.98 -8.48
CA ARG A 230 5.62 10.73 -7.75
C ARG A 230 5.95 9.26 -7.62
N ILE A 231 4.94 8.39 -7.48
CA ILE A 231 5.16 6.94 -7.55
C ILE A 231 5.69 6.54 -8.93
N LYS A 232 5.09 7.07 -10.01
CA LYS A 232 5.57 6.82 -11.38
C LYS A 232 7.01 7.27 -11.57
N ASN A 233 7.39 8.42 -11.02
CA ASN A 233 8.78 8.89 -11.05
C ASN A 233 9.73 7.92 -10.32
N CYS A 234 9.37 7.38 -9.15
CA CYS A 234 10.16 6.35 -8.45
C CYS A 234 10.35 5.07 -9.29
N LEU A 235 9.35 4.73 -10.11
CA LEU A 235 9.35 3.55 -10.97
C LEU A 235 9.96 3.82 -12.35
N GLU A 236 10.20 5.08 -12.71
CA GLU A 236 10.62 5.52 -14.04
C GLU A 236 9.64 5.04 -15.14
N VAL A 237 8.32 5.24 -14.92
CA VAL A 237 7.22 4.90 -15.87
C VAL A 237 6.33 6.09 -16.22
#